data_AF-A0A820YYE0-F1
#
_entry.id   AF-A0A820YYE0-F1
#
_cell.length_a   1.000
_cell.length_b   1.000
_cell.length_c   1.000
_cell.angle_alpha   90.00
_cell.angle_beta   90.00
_cell.angle_gamma   90.00
#
_symmetry.space_group_name_H-M   'P 1'
#
loop_
_entity.id
_entity.type
_entity.pdbx_description
1 polymer ?
#
loop_
_entity_poly.entity_id
_entity_poly.type
_entity_poly.pdbx_seq_one_letter_code
_entity_poly.pdbx_strand_id
1 'polypeptide(L)'
;SFSTVNELSDSNLRSHLGRIHKLTDFLYPSQRPQEKLPKPVNLTQQRKKILDEAAIQAIIDDSHSFNIFRKSGMQKFLSLAVPNYRGPNRRTVVKRLKSMYKARRSTICNDLALISDISLSADIWKSIRHDHFICLSAHYYDNHYHLNSRVIAFRH
;
A
#
# COMPACT_ATOMS: atom_id res chain seq x y z
N SER A 1 38.08 -61.20 13.14
CA SER A 1 36.94 -61.80 12.41
C SER A 1 35.65 -61.18 12.91
N PHE A 2 35.18 -60.12 12.27
CA PHE A 2 33.75 -59.78 12.25
C PHE A 2 33.42 -59.18 10.88
N SER A 3 32.40 -59.75 10.30
CA SER A 3 31.97 -59.76 8.90
C SER A 3 31.45 -58.41 8.42
N THR A 4 31.99 -57.97 7.28
CA THR A 4 31.36 -57.03 6.36
C THR A 4 30.01 -57.60 5.90
N VAL A 5 28.91 -57.03 6.40
CA VAL A 5 27.57 -57.35 5.89
C VAL A 5 27.33 -56.48 4.66
N ASN A 6 27.56 -57.11 3.51
CA ASN A 6 26.94 -56.90 2.20
C ASN A 6 26.30 -55.52 1.93
N GLU A 7 27.05 -54.68 1.23
CA GLU A 7 26.52 -53.77 0.21
C GLU A 7 25.86 -54.61 -0.91
N LEU A 8 24.57 -54.92 -0.75
CA LEU A 8 23.75 -55.41 -1.86
C LEU A 8 22.72 -54.34 -2.21
N SER A 9 22.71 -53.99 -3.51
CA SER A 9 21.78 -53.19 -4.31
C SER A 9 20.34 -53.01 -3.79
N ASP A 10 20.18 -52.28 -2.68
CA ASP A 10 18.87 -52.00 -2.06
C ASP A 10 18.24 -50.69 -2.54
N SER A 11 18.87 -50.00 -3.50
CA SER A 11 18.44 -48.70 -4.01
C SER A 11 17.04 -48.77 -4.65
N ASN A 12 16.75 -49.86 -5.37
CA ASN A 12 15.47 -50.09 -6.02
C ASN A 12 14.37 -50.39 -5.00
N LEU A 13 14.65 -51.23 -4.00
CA LEU A 13 13.69 -51.55 -2.95
C LEU A 13 13.37 -50.32 -2.09
N ARG A 14 14.38 -49.56 -1.67
CA ARG A 14 14.20 -48.31 -0.93
C ARG A 14 13.39 -47.27 -1.72
N SER A 15 13.65 -47.14 -3.02
CA SER A 15 12.89 -46.26 -3.90
C SER A 15 11.43 -46.72 -4.04
N HIS A 16 11.21 -48.03 -4.18
CA HIS A 16 9.87 -48.62 -4.24
C HIS A 16 9.09 -48.39 -2.94
N LEU A 17 9.69 -48.68 -1.78
CA LEU A 17 9.07 -48.46 -0.46
C LEU A 17 8.73 -46.98 -0.22
N GLY A 18 9.62 -46.06 -0.62
CA GLY A 18 9.34 -44.62 -0.50
C GLY A 18 8.23 -44.13 -1.44
N ARG A 19 8.13 -44.66 -2.66
CA ARG A 19 7.12 -44.23 -3.66
C ARG A 19 5.76 -44.89 -3.48
N ILE A 20 5.75 -46.20 -3.25
CA ILE A 20 4.53 -47.01 -3.21
C ILE A 20 3.96 -47.06 -1.79
N HIS A 21 4.82 -47.27 -0.80
CA HIS A 21 4.39 -47.44 0.61
C HIS A 21 4.52 -46.15 1.43
N LYS A 22 4.98 -45.03 0.85
CA LYS A 22 5.19 -43.73 1.51
C LYS A 22 6.10 -43.77 2.73
N LEU A 23 6.96 -44.78 2.85
CA LEU A 23 7.92 -44.91 3.93
C LEU A 23 9.17 -44.07 3.63
N THR A 24 9.03 -42.75 3.76
CA THR A 24 10.06 -41.77 3.35
C THR A 24 11.29 -41.74 4.26
N ASP A 25 11.22 -42.34 5.45
CA ASP A 25 12.32 -42.33 6.43
C ASP A 25 13.55 -43.11 5.94
N PHE A 26 13.34 -44.12 5.09
CA PHE A 26 14.39 -44.97 4.53
C PHE A 26 15.00 -44.44 3.24
N LEU A 27 14.47 -43.34 2.68
CA LEU A 27 15.00 -42.69 1.49
C LEU A 27 16.30 -41.96 1.82
N TYR A 28 17.28 -42.06 0.91
CA TYR A 28 18.45 -41.21 0.97
C TYR A 28 18.05 -39.73 0.92
N PRO A 29 18.80 -38.79 1.53
CA PRO A 29 18.49 -37.36 1.50
C PRO A 29 18.30 -36.81 0.08
N SER A 30 19.02 -37.35 -0.91
CA SER A 30 18.90 -37.02 -2.33
C SER A 30 17.59 -37.51 -2.98
N GLN A 31 16.94 -38.51 -2.39
CA GLN A 31 15.71 -39.14 -2.89
C GLN A 31 14.46 -38.65 -2.15
N ARG A 32 14.61 -37.99 -0.99
CA ARG A 32 13.49 -37.35 -0.30
C ARG A 32 12.90 -36.28 -1.22
N PRO A 33 11.57 -36.17 -1.33
CA PRO A 33 10.96 -35.05 -2.02
C PRO A 33 11.44 -33.77 -1.33
N GLN A 34 12.19 -32.93 -2.04
CA GLN A 34 12.41 -31.57 -1.55
C GLN A 34 11.04 -30.92 -1.45
N GLU A 35 10.70 -30.38 -0.27
CA GLU A 35 9.59 -29.45 -0.16
C GLU A 35 9.86 -28.31 -1.15
N LYS A 36 9.10 -28.30 -2.25
CA LYS A 36 9.13 -27.16 -3.16
C LYS A 36 8.66 -25.98 -2.33
N LEU A 37 9.57 -25.04 -2.06
CA LEU A 37 9.21 -23.76 -1.46
C LEU A 37 7.97 -23.25 -2.20
N PRO A 38 6.88 -22.89 -1.49
CA PRO A 38 5.68 -22.39 -2.16
C PRO A 38 6.11 -21.26 -3.10
N LYS A 39 5.79 -21.41 -4.40
CA LYS A 39 6.10 -20.37 -5.39
C LYS A 39 5.58 -19.04 -4.85
N PRO A 40 6.38 -17.96 -4.81
CA PRO A 40 5.91 -16.69 -4.27
C PRO A 40 4.63 -16.30 -5.01
N VAL A 41 3.54 -16.19 -4.27
CA VAL A 41 2.25 -15.79 -4.82
C VAL A 41 2.45 -14.41 -5.45
N ASN A 42 2.35 -14.34 -6.78
CA ASN A 42 2.47 -13.07 -7.48
C ASN A 42 1.32 -12.16 -7.07
N LEU A 43 1.63 -10.91 -6.74
CA LEU A 43 0.64 -9.92 -6.33
C LEU A 43 -0.35 -9.69 -7.48
N THR A 44 -1.62 -10.05 -7.28
CA THR A 44 -2.65 -9.82 -8.30
C THR A 44 -2.84 -8.33 -8.55
N GLN A 45 -3.21 -7.97 -9.78
CA GLN A 45 -3.44 -6.56 -10.14
C GLN A 45 -4.54 -5.92 -9.28
N GLN A 46 -5.57 -6.70 -8.91
CA GLN A 46 -6.65 -6.24 -8.03
C GLN A 46 -6.14 -5.96 -6.61
N ARG A 47 -5.36 -6.89 -6.02
CA ARG A 47 -4.78 -6.69 -4.69
C ARG A 47 -3.83 -5.50 -4.67
N LYS A 48 -3.04 -5.30 -5.73
CA LYS A 48 -2.19 -4.12 -5.87
C LYS A 48 -3.00 -2.82 -5.87
N LYS A 49 -4.11 -2.75 -6.61
CA LYS A 49 -4.98 -1.55 -6.62
C LYS A 49 -5.52 -1.23 -5.23
N ILE A 50 -5.99 -2.25 -4.48
CA ILE A 50 -6.49 -2.08 -3.12
C ILE A 50 -5.40 -1.53 -2.20
N LEU A 51 -4.19 -2.10 -2.28
CA LEU A 51 -3.04 -1.63 -1.49
C LEU A 51 -2.60 -0.22 -1.89
N ASP A 52 -2.62 0.12 -3.18
CA ASP A 52 -2.25 1.45 -3.68
C ASP A 52 -3.25 2.51 -3.16
N GLU A 53 -4.55 2.23 -3.18
CA GLU A 53 -5.58 3.14 -2.63
C GLU A 53 -5.43 3.30 -1.11
N ALA A 54 -5.22 2.21 -0.36
CA ALA A 54 -4.99 2.27 1.08
C ALA A 54 -3.72 3.07 1.43
N ALA A 55 -2.63 2.88 0.66
CA ALA A 55 -1.40 3.64 0.81
C ALA A 55 -1.60 5.14 0.53
N ILE A 56 -2.41 5.49 -0.49
CA ILE A 56 -2.73 6.88 -0.80
C ILE A 56 -3.60 7.50 0.32
N GLN A 57 -4.54 6.74 0.86
CA GLN A 57 -5.37 7.19 1.97
C GLN A 57 -4.51 7.47 3.22
N ALA A 58 -3.59 6.57 3.57
CA ALA A 58 -2.63 6.79 4.67
C ALA A 58 -1.75 8.03 4.45
N ILE A 59 -1.36 8.33 3.20
CA ILE A 59 -0.62 9.58 2.90
C ILE A 59 -1.45 10.81 3.29
N ILE A 60 -2.76 10.78 3.04
CA ILE A 60 -3.68 11.90 3.31
C ILE A 60 -3.93 12.02 4.81
N ASP A 61 -4.36 10.92 5.44
CA ASP A 61 -4.79 10.90 6.83
C ASP A 61 -3.64 11.26 7.77
N ASP A 62 -2.45 10.72 7.49
CA ASP A 62 -1.24 10.94 8.30
C ASP A 62 -0.39 12.13 7.80
N SER A 63 -0.87 12.87 6.79
CA SER A 63 -0.16 14.02 6.19
C SER A 63 1.30 13.72 5.79
N HIS A 64 1.56 12.52 5.28
CA HIS A 64 2.90 12.08 4.92
C HIS A 64 3.37 12.62 3.56
N SER A 65 4.69 12.62 3.35
CA SER A 65 5.26 12.93 2.03
C SER A 65 4.77 11.95 0.97
N PHE A 66 4.49 12.41 -0.25
CA PHE A 66 4.00 11.56 -1.37
C PHE A 66 4.97 10.45 -1.79
N ASN A 67 6.20 10.48 -1.28
CA ASN A 67 7.24 9.49 -1.54
C ASN A 67 7.46 8.51 -0.38
N ILE A 68 6.66 8.58 0.71
CA ILE A 68 6.90 7.81 1.93
C ILE A 68 7.03 6.30 1.65
N PHE A 69 6.15 5.75 0.82
CA PHE A 69 6.17 4.34 0.44
C PHE A 69 7.41 3.94 -0.35
N ARG A 70 8.15 4.88 -0.95
CA ARG A 70 9.38 4.61 -1.73
C ARG A 70 10.68 4.86 -0.94
N LYS A 71 10.61 5.34 0.30
CA LYS A 71 11.80 5.50 1.16
C LYS A 71 12.37 4.13 1.56
N SER A 72 13.69 4.05 1.77
CA SER A 72 14.41 2.80 2.04
C SER A 72 13.85 2.01 3.23
N GLY A 73 13.60 2.69 4.37
CA GLY A 73 13.02 2.06 5.56
C GLY A 73 11.63 1.47 5.29
N MET A 74 10.77 2.21 4.57
CA MET A 74 9.44 1.73 4.20
C MET A 74 9.49 0.58 3.19
N GLN A 75 10.40 0.62 2.21
CA GLN A 75 10.62 -0.51 1.29
C GLN A 75 11.06 -1.77 2.03
N LYS A 76 11.94 -1.64 3.03
CA LYS A 76 12.36 -2.76 3.88
C LYS A 76 11.17 -3.33 4.65
N PHE A 77 10.35 -2.49 5.28
CA PHE A 77 9.13 -2.92 5.95
C PHE A 77 8.16 -3.65 5.00
N LEU A 78 7.86 -3.06 3.84
CA LEU A 78 6.94 -3.64 2.85
C LEU A 78 7.44 -4.96 2.28
N SER A 79 8.74 -5.12 2.08
CA SER A 79 9.29 -6.40 1.60
C SER A 79 9.01 -7.58 2.54
N LEU A 80 8.87 -7.32 3.84
CA LEU A 80 8.54 -8.31 4.86
C LEU A 80 7.03 -8.46 5.03
N ALA A 81 6.29 -7.34 5.05
CA ALA A 81 4.85 -7.34 5.31
C ALA A 81 4.02 -7.78 4.09
N VAL A 82 4.39 -7.34 2.88
CA VAL A 82 3.68 -7.62 1.63
C VAL A 82 4.69 -7.90 0.51
N PRO A 83 5.14 -9.15 0.35
CA PRO A 83 6.10 -9.53 -0.68
C PRO A 83 5.66 -9.06 -2.08
N ASN A 84 6.62 -8.62 -2.89
CA ASN A 84 6.43 -8.11 -4.25
C ASN A 84 5.62 -6.79 -4.39
N TYR A 85 5.21 -6.16 -3.28
CA TYR A 85 4.58 -4.84 -3.29
C TYR A 85 5.59 -3.73 -2.95
N ARG A 86 5.67 -2.70 -3.81
CA ARG A 86 6.58 -1.55 -3.62
C ARG A 86 5.85 -0.24 -3.29
N GLY A 87 4.54 -0.26 -3.10
CA GLY A 87 3.76 0.97 -2.95
C GLY A 87 3.56 1.77 -4.23
N PRO A 88 2.65 2.76 -4.22
CA PRO A 88 2.48 3.69 -5.31
C PRO A 88 3.75 4.55 -5.47
N ASN A 89 3.99 5.04 -6.68
CA ASN A 89 5.04 6.05 -6.90
C ASN A 89 4.43 7.46 -6.80
N ARG A 90 5.29 8.49 -6.69
CA ARG A 90 4.86 9.89 -6.59
C ARG A 90 3.85 10.29 -7.66
N ARG A 91 4.08 9.89 -8.90
CA ARG A 91 3.23 10.28 -10.05
C ARG A 91 1.82 9.69 -9.88
N THR A 92 1.74 8.43 -9.46
CA THR A 92 0.46 7.77 -9.15
C THR A 92 -0.27 8.49 -8.02
N VAL A 93 0.42 8.78 -6.91
CA VAL A 93 -0.16 9.50 -5.76
C VAL A 93 -0.69 10.87 -6.21
N VAL A 94 0.13 11.68 -6.87
CA VAL A 94 -0.25 13.02 -7.33
C VAL A 94 -1.43 12.96 -8.31
N LYS A 95 -1.44 12.01 -9.24
CA LYS A 95 -2.56 11.84 -10.19
C LYS A 95 -3.86 11.54 -9.45
N ARG A 96 -3.83 10.63 -8.47
CA ARG A 96 -5.00 10.26 -7.67
C ARG A 96 -5.48 11.44 -6.81
N LEU A 97 -4.58 12.13 -6.12
CA LEU A 97 -4.89 13.31 -5.32
C LEU A 97 -5.52 14.43 -6.16
N LYS A 98 -5.01 14.70 -7.36
CA LYS A 98 -5.63 15.67 -8.28
C LYS A 98 -7.07 15.30 -8.63
N SER A 99 -7.35 14.01 -8.84
CA SER A 99 -8.71 13.54 -9.11
C SER A 99 -9.62 13.71 -7.90
N MET A 100 -9.15 13.33 -6.70
CA MET A 100 -9.90 13.51 -5.45
C MET A 100 -10.18 14.98 -5.16
N TYR A 101 -9.18 15.84 -5.34
CA TYR A 101 -9.32 17.28 -5.21
C TYR A 101 -10.38 17.83 -6.17
N LYS A 102 -10.36 17.45 -7.45
CA LYS A 102 -11.37 17.90 -8.43
C LYS A 102 -12.78 17.49 -8.02
N ALA A 103 -12.95 16.23 -7.61
CA ALA A 103 -14.24 15.73 -7.14
C ALA A 103 -14.72 16.51 -5.91
N ARG A 104 -13.86 16.65 -4.88
CA ARG A 104 -14.19 17.36 -3.65
C ARG A 104 -14.49 18.83 -3.89
N ARG A 105 -13.72 19.50 -4.75
CA ARG A 105 -13.98 20.88 -5.17
C ARG A 105 -15.34 21.01 -5.83
N SER A 106 -15.70 20.10 -6.73
CA SER A 106 -17.00 20.12 -7.39
C SER A 106 -18.14 19.97 -6.36
N THR A 107 -18.00 19.07 -5.38
CA THR A 107 -18.97 18.93 -4.30
C THR A 107 -19.12 20.23 -3.52
N ILE A 108 -18.02 20.82 -3.04
CA ILE A 108 -18.06 22.07 -2.27
C ILE A 108 -18.68 23.20 -3.10
N CYS A 109 -18.37 23.32 -4.39
CA CYS A 109 -18.98 24.33 -5.26
C CYS A 109 -20.50 24.15 -5.38
N ASN A 110 -20.97 22.90 -5.51
CA ASN A 110 -22.40 22.60 -5.57
C ASN A 110 -23.09 22.90 -4.22
N ASP A 111 -22.45 22.54 -3.11
CA ASP A 111 -22.96 22.81 -1.76
C ASP A 111 -23.08 24.32 -1.54
N LEU A 112 -22.03 25.08 -1.85
CA LEU A 112 -22.00 26.54 -1.72
C LEU A 112 -23.02 27.24 -2.64
N ALA A 113 -23.38 26.67 -3.78
CA ALA A 113 -24.38 27.24 -4.67
C ALA A 113 -25.80 27.23 -4.06
N LEU A 114 -26.03 26.41 -3.02
CA LEU A 114 -27.31 26.32 -2.30
C LEU A 114 -27.35 27.23 -1.06
N ILE A 115 -26.24 27.86 -0.71
CA ILE A 115 -26.12 28.69 0.49
C ILE A 115 -26.49 30.13 0.16
N SER A 116 -27.37 30.73 0.97
CA SER A 116 -27.78 32.14 0.82
C SER A 116 -26.69 33.12 1.27
N ASP A 117 -26.11 32.86 2.43
CA ASP A 117 -25.22 33.78 3.12
C ASP A 117 -23.85 33.14 3.39
N ILE A 118 -22.81 33.75 2.85
CA ILE A 118 -21.42 33.29 2.99
C ILE A 118 -20.58 34.44 3.50
N SER A 119 -19.81 34.19 4.56
CA SER A 119 -18.74 35.07 5.02
C SER A 119 -17.38 34.50 4.59
N LEU A 120 -16.45 35.37 4.20
CA LEU A 120 -15.11 34.99 3.78
C LEU A 120 -14.07 35.54 4.76
N SER A 121 -13.11 34.70 5.13
CA SER A 121 -11.88 35.13 5.81
C SER A 121 -10.67 34.87 4.93
N ALA A 122 -9.69 35.77 5.01
CA ALA A 122 -8.41 35.65 4.32
C ALA A 122 -7.30 35.63 5.38
N ASP A 123 -6.54 34.54 5.43
CA ASP A 123 -5.28 34.48 6.17
C ASP A 123 -4.14 34.75 5.19
N ILE A 124 -3.32 35.75 5.47
CA ILE A 124 -2.23 36.21 4.60
C ILE A 124 -0.95 36.19 5.42
N TRP A 125 0.06 35.45 4.95
CA TRP A 125 1.35 35.37 5.61
C TRP A 125 2.50 35.40 4.61
N LYS A 126 3.68 35.74 5.12
CA LYS A 126 4.94 35.74 4.38
C LYS A 126 5.86 34.67 4.96
N SER A 127 6.46 33.84 4.12
CA SER A 127 7.44 32.86 4.61
C SER A 127 8.78 33.52 4.96
N ILE A 128 9.62 32.75 5.63
CA ILE A 128 11.02 33.08 5.89
C ILE A 128 11.80 33.37 4.59
N ARG A 129 11.39 32.77 3.46
CA ARG A 129 12.01 32.98 2.13
C ARG A 129 11.36 34.11 1.34
N HIS A 130 10.53 34.91 2.00
CA HIS A 130 9.78 36.03 1.41
C HIS A 130 8.71 35.68 0.38
N ASP A 131 8.35 34.41 0.26
CA ASP A 131 7.16 33.98 -0.46
C ASP A 131 5.89 34.47 0.25
N HIS A 132 4.93 34.99 -0.52
CA HIS A 132 3.64 35.46 -0.01
C HIS A 132 2.58 34.38 -0.19
N PHE A 133 1.72 34.19 0.81
CA PHE A 133 0.67 33.20 0.77
C PHE A 133 -0.66 33.82 1.17
N ILE A 134 -1.73 33.31 0.58
CA ILE A 134 -3.10 33.62 1.00
C ILE A 134 -3.94 32.33 1.04
N CYS A 135 -4.65 32.15 2.15
CA CYS A 135 -5.67 31.13 2.33
C CYS A 135 -7.02 31.81 2.49
N LEU A 136 -7.96 31.48 1.60
CA LEU A 136 -9.34 31.93 1.69
C LEU A 136 -10.20 30.80 2.26
N SER A 137 -10.92 31.12 3.33
CA SER A 137 -11.92 30.24 3.95
C SER A 137 -13.31 30.84 3.81
N ALA A 138 -14.28 30.00 3.43
CA ALA A 138 -15.69 30.32 3.44
C ALA A 138 -16.35 29.77 4.70
N HIS A 139 -17.17 30.61 5.33
CA HIS A 139 -17.94 30.32 6.53
C HIS A 139 -19.42 30.51 6.22
N TYR A 140 -20.24 29.49 6.49
CA TYR A 140 -21.67 29.51 6.20
C TYR A 140 -22.45 28.58 7.12
N TYR A 141 -23.75 28.83 7.25
CA TYR A 141 -24.69 27.87 7.84
C TYR A 141 -25.29 27.00 6.74
N ASP A 142 -25.37 25.69 6.97
CA ASP A 142 -26.11 24.80 6.08
C ASP A 142 -27.61 24.79 6.42
N ASN A 143 -28.39 24.02 5.65
CA ASN A 143 -29.84 23.89 5.82
C ASN A 143 -30.26 23.27 7.17
N HIS A 144 -29.32 22.71 7.92
CA HIS A 144 -29.53 22.18 9.26
C HIS A 144 -28.99 23.11 10.36
N TYR A 145 -28.68 24.36 10.00
CA TYR A 145 -28.12 25.38 10.87
C TYR A 145 -26.78 24.99 11.50
N HIS A 146 -26.00 24.14 10.83
CA HIS A 146 -24.63 23.86 11.25
C HIS A 146 -23.65 24.84 10.62
N LEU A 147 -22.82 25.46 11.46
CA LEU A 147 -21.74 26.32 11.01
C LEU A 147 -20.64 25.47 10.36
N ASN A 148 -20.40 25.73 9.07
CA ASN A 148 -19.38 25.09 8.27
C ASN A 148 -18.27 26.09 7.96
N SER A 149 -17.01 25.64 8.05
CA SER A 149 -15.83 26.41 7.64
C SER A 149 -14.99 25.59 6.66
N ARG A 150 -14.76 26.10 5.46
CA ARG A 150 -14.07 25.38 4.38
C ARG A 150 -13.03 26.27 3.72
N VAL A 151 -11.80 25.77 3.60
CA VAL A 151 -10.79 26.39 2.73
C VAL A 151 -11.21 26.21 1.27
N ILE A 152 -11.40 27.32 0.57
CA ILE A 152 -11.86 27.35 -0.84
C ILE A 152 -10.74 27.73 -1.81
N ALA A 153 -9.71 28.43 -1.33
CA ALA A 153 -8.53 28.71 -2.14
C ALA A 153 -7.28 28.81 -1.27
N PHE A 154 -6.18 28.35 -1.85
CA PHE A 154 -4.83 28.57 -1.35
C PHE A 154 -3.98 29.05 -2.52
N ARG A 155 -3.22 30.13 -2.33
CA ARG A 155 -2.30 30.69 -3.32
C ARG A 155 -0.95 30.98 -2.68
N HIS A 156 0.08 30.81 -3.48
CA HIS A 156 1.50 31.06 -3.24
C HIS A 156 2.01 31.88 -4.42
#